data_AF-A0A661G0H7-F1
#
_entry.id   AF-A0A661G0H7-F1
#
_cell.length_a   1.000
_cell.length_b   1.000
_cell.length_c   1.000
_cell.angle_alpha   90.00
_cell.angle_beta   90.00
_cell.angle_gamma   90.00
#
_symmetry.space_group_name_H-M   'P 1'
#
loop_
_entity.id
_entity.type
_entity.pdbx_description
1 polymer ?
#
loop_
_entity_poly.entity_id
_entity_poly.type
_entity_poly.pdbx_seq_one_letter_code
_entity_poly.pdbx_strand_id
1 'polypeptide(L)'
;MTSPKDVAPETYTAQGLHYTDPLTGSVVPSIMPSTTFARDENYQLVAQEHSYARDQNPSYQTAERMLTRLEGGEDSLLFASGMAAAGAVIQSLSPGDHVVIPKVMYWGLRNWMVEFCAHWNIELEQ
;
A
#
# COMPACT_ATOMS: atom_id res chain seq x y z
N MET A 1 -22.34 7.80 -16.87
CA MET A 1 -21.05 8.11 -16.22
C MET A 1 -20.00 8.01 -17.32
N THR A 2 -19.54 9.15 -17.84
CA THR A 2 -18.57 9.18 -18.95
C THR A 2 -17.24 8.58 -18.51
N SER A 3 -16.61 7.79 -19.39
CA SER A 3 -15.23 7.31 -19.25
C SER A 3 -14.34 8.41 -18.64
N PRO A 4 -13.41 8.10 -17.72
CA PRO A 4 -12.47 9.09 -17.23
C PRO A 4 -11.78 9.66 -18.48
N LYS A 5 -11.93 10.97 -18.71
CA LYS A 5 -11.11 11.65 -19.70
C LYS A 5 -9.66 11.38 -19.30
N ASP A 6 -8.80 11.09 -20.28
CA ASP A 6 -7.35 11.08 -20.07
C ASP A 6 -6.89 12.50 -19.70
N VAL A 7 -7.14 12.86 -18.45
CA VAL A 7 -6.70 14.12 -17.85
C VAL A 7 -5.26 13.93 -17.40
N ALA A 8 -4.49 15.02 -17.46
CA ALA A 8 -3.09 15.01 -17.09
C ALA A 8 -2.89 14.58 -15.62
N PRO A 9 -1.74 13.98 -15.26
CA PRO A 9 -1.45 13.55 -13.88
C PRO A 9 -1.70 14.57 -12.80
N GLU A 10 -1.36 15.82 -13.07
CA GLU A 10 -1.55 16.96 -12.18
C GLU A 10 -3.04 17.19 -11.89
N THR A 11 -3.89 16.97 -12.88
CA THR A 11 -5.34 17.20 -12.79
C THR A 11 -6.00 16.18 -11.88
N TYR A 12 -5.81 14.89 -12.13
CA TYR A 12 -6.43 13.87 -11.27
C TYR A 12 -5.80 13.84 -9.88
N THR A 13 -4.53 14.23 -9.73
CA THR A 13 -3.88 14.39 -8.42
C THR A 13 -4.53 15.49 -7.61
N ALA A 14 -4.70 16.68 -8.20
CA ALA A 14 -5.36 17.82 -7.55
C ALA A 14 -6.83 17.52 -7.18
N GLN A 15 -7.51 16.68 -7.97
CA GLN A 15 -8.90 16.29 -7.75
C GLN A 15 -9.06 15.09 -6.82
N GLY A 16 -7.97 14.46 -6.37
CA GLY A 16 -8.06 13.23 -5.57
C GLY A 16 -8.80 12.10 -6.28
N LEU A 17 -8.55 11.91 -7.58
CA LEU A 17 -9.26 10.95 -8.45
C LEU A 17 -10.79 11.22 -8.54
N HIS A 18 -11.22 12.47 -8.37
CA HIS A 18 -12.64 12.83 -8.28
C HIS A 18 -13.37 12.10 -7.14
N TYR A 19 -12.72 11.98 -5.98
CA TYR A 19 -13.31 11.34 -4.81
C TYR A 19 -14.63 12.00 -4.41
N THR A 20 -15.61 11.19 -4.01
CA THR A 20 -16.84 11.64 -3.34
C THR A 20 -17.28 10.54 -2.38
N ASP A 21 -17.49 10.89 -1.12
CA ASP A 21 -18.04 9.98 -0.12
C ASP A 21 -19.53 9.73 -0.40
N PRO A 22 -19.96 8.48 -0.68
CA PRO A 22 -21.36 8.17 -0.96
C PRO A 22 -22.29 8.40 0.23
N LEU A 23 -21.79 8.38 1.48
CA LEU A 23 -22.63 8.55 2.66
C LEU A 23 -22.88 10.03 2.98
N THR A 24 -21.85 10.86 2.92
CA THR A 24 -21.92 12.27 3.34
C THR A 24 -21.93 13.27 2.19
N GLY A 25 -21.56 12.85 0.98
CA GLY A 25 -21.30 13.75 -0.15
C GLY A 25 -20.00 14.55 -0.04
N SER A 26 -19.13 14.24 0.93
CA SER A 26 -17.85 14.92 1.10
C SER A 26 -16.94 14.70 -0.12
N VAL A 27 -16.37 15.78 -0.64
CA VAL A 27 -15.36 15.75 -1.71
C VAL A 27 -13.93 15.61 -1.17
N VAL A 28 -13.77 15.65 0.16
CA VAL A 28 -12.49 15.39 0.85
C VAL A 28 -12.59 14.03 1.54
N PRO A 29 -11.64 13.11 1.31
CA PRO A 29 -11.60 11.83 2.03
C PRO A 29 -11.54 12.04 3.55
N SER A 30 -12.38 11.33 4.28
CA SER A 30 -12.38 11.39 5.74
C SER A 30 -11.16 10.68 6.35
N ILE A 31 -10.76 11.14 7.53
CA ILE A 31 -9.79 10.44 8.38
C ILE A 31 -10.56 9.42 9.23
N MET A 32 -10.24 8.14 9.08
CA MET A 32 -10.87 7.03 9.78
C MET A 32 -9.92 6.49 10.87
N PRO A 33 -10.04 6.95 12.13
CA PRO A 33 -9.18 6.51 13.22
C PRO A 33 -9.59 5.16 13.81
N SER A 34 -10.76 4.63 13.44
CA SER A 34 -11.26 3.33 13.91
C SER A 34 -10.30 2.22 13.54
N THR A 35 -9.97 1.37 14.52
CA THR A 35 -9.10 0.21 14.31
C THR A 35 -9.87 -1.05 13.90
N THR A 36 -11.14 -1.14 14.27
CA THR A 36 -12.04 -2.27 14.00
C THR A 36 -13.36 -1.76 13.40
N PHE A 37 -14.05 -2.62 12.68
CA PHE A 37 -15.27 -2.29 11.95
C PHE A 37 -16.44 -3.19 12.35
N ALA A 38 -17.66 -2.69 12.11
CA ALA A 38 -18.89 -3.33 12.57
C ALA A 38 -19.13 -4.68 11.89
N ARG A 39 -19.71 -5.60 12.66
CA ARG A 39 -20.22 -6.88 12.20
C ARG A 39 -21.74 -6.95 12.42
N ASP A 40 -22.44 -7.69 11.56
CA ASP A 40 -23.87 -7.93 11.69
C ASP A 40 -24.18 -9.02 12.75
N GLU A 41 -25.46 -9.37 12.88
CA GLU A 41 -25.95 -10.39 13.82
C GLU A 41 -25.41 -11.80 13.54
N ASN A 42 -24.96 -12.06 12.31
CA ASN A 42 -24.33 -13.31 11.88
C ASN A 42 -22.80 -13.23 11.92
N TYR A 43 -22.27 -12.19 12.57
CA TYR A 43 -20.84 -11.90 12.71
C TYR A 43 -20.11 -11.64 11.37
N GLN A 44 -20.84 -11.31 10.30
CA GLN A 44 -20.27 -10.90 9.02
C GLN A 44 -19.91 -9.42 9.02
N LEU A 45 -18.86 -9.03 8.30
CA LEU A 45 -18.48 -7.62 8.19
C LEU A 45 -19.56 -6.83 7.46
N VAL A 46 -19.96 -5.69 8.01
CA VAL A 46 -20.92 -4.78 7.36
C VAL A 46 -20.31 -4.18 6.09
N ALA A 47 -19.03 -3.82 6.14
CA ALA A 47 -18.22 -3.50 4.96
C ALA A 47 -17.25 -4.65 4.72
N GLN A 48 -17.50 -5.46 3.68
CA GLN A 48 -16.79 -6.73 3.47
C GLN A 48 -15.26 -6.61 3.42
N GLU A 49 -14.75 -5.46 2.98
CA GLU A 49 -13.32 -5.18 2.85
C GLU A 49 -12.68 -4.80 4.20
N HIS A 50 -13.42 -4.14 5.10
CA HIS A 50 -12.82 -3.53 6.29
C HIS A 50 -13.03 -4.41 7.51
N SER A 51 -12.05 -5.26 7.83
CA SER A 51 -12.03 -6.04 9.09
C SER A 51 -11.26 -5.33 10.20
N TYR A 52 -10.02 -4.94 9.91
CA TYR A 52 -9.12 -4.32 10.87
C TYR A 52 -8.17 -3.34 10.16
N ALA A 53 -7.98 -2.16 10.74
CA ALA A 53 -7.33 -1.03 10.09
C ALA A 53 -5.86 -1.24 9.70
N ARG A 54 -5.18 -2.23 10.31
CA ARG A 54 -3.80 -2.57 9.93
C ARG A 54 -3.71 -3.00 8.48
N ASP A 55 -4.69 -3.79 8.04
CA ASP A 55 -4.66 -4.43 6.73
C ASP A 55 -5.43 -3.58 5.72
N GLN A 56 -6.59 -3.03 6.14
CA GLN A 56 -7.44 -2.21 5.27
C GLN A 56 -8.11 -1.10 6.07
N ASN A 57 -7.87 0.15 5.65
CA ASN A 57 -8.51 1.34 6.22
C ASN A 57 -8.99 2.25 5.07
N PRO A 58 -10.25 2.75 5.10
CA PRO A 58 -10.77 3.66 4.07
C PRO A 58 -9.88 4.87 3.76
N SER A 59 -9.17 5.39 4.77
CA SER A 59 -8.24 6.51 4.58
C SER A 59 -6.98 6.14 3.80
N TYR A 60 -6.56 4.87 3.81
CA TYR A 60 -5.37 4.40 3.08
C TYR A 60 -5.70 4.19 1.61
N GLN A 61 -6.87 3.61 1.33
CA GLN A 61 -7.31 3.23 -0.01
C GLN A 61 -7.25 4.39 -1.02
N THR A 62 -7.58 5.61 -0.61
CA THR A 62 -7.55 6.76 -1.54
C THR A 62 -6.11 7.08 -1.97
N ALA A 63 -5.16 7.04 -1.04
CA ALA A 63 -3.75 7.29 -1.33
C ALA A 63 -3.11 6.12 -2.10
N GLU A 64 -3.45 4.87 -1.76
CA GLU A 64 -3.03 3.68 -2.51
C GLU A 64 -3.49 3.72 -3.97
N ARG A 65 -4.77 4.02 -4.21
CA ARG A 65 -5.31 4.18 -5.57
C ARG A 65 -4.65 5.33 -6.34
N MET A 66 -4.36 6.44 -5.67
CA MET A 66 -3.66 7.57 -6.28
C MET A 66 -2.24 7.17 -6.73
N LEU A 67 -1.48 6.53 -5.84
CA LEU A 67 -0.13 6.04 -6.13
C LEU A 67 -0.15 5.03 -7.27
N THR A 68 -1.07 4.06 -7.23
CA THR A 68 -1.27 3.07 -8.30
C THR A 68 -1.48 3.76 -9.65
N ARG A 69 -2.36 4.77 -9.69
CA ARG A 69 -2.66 5.50 -10.92
C ARG A 69 -1.49 6.33 -11.45
N LEU A 70 -0.67 6.88 -10.55
CA LEU A 70 0.51 7.68 -10.89
C LEU A 70 1.67 6.82 -11.40
N GLU A 71 1.94 5.70 -10.74
CA GLU A 71 3.03 4.79 -11.08
C GLU A 71 2.67 3.82 -12.22
N GLY A 72 1.38 3.65 -12.52
CA GLY A 72 0.92 2.70 -13.54
C GLY A 72 1.05 1.23 -13.13
N GLY A 73 1.11 0.97 -11.81
CA GLY A 73 1.10 -0.37 -11.25
C GLY A 73 -0.29 -1.02 -11.25
N GLU A 74 -0.35 -2.30 -10.87
CA GLU A 74 -1.62 -3.02 -10.67
C GLU A 74 -2.30 -2.61 -9.36
N ASP A 75 -1.51 -2.41 -8.30
CA ASP A 75 -1.98 -2.00 -6.98
C ASP A 75 -0.86 -1.27 -6.19
N SER A 76 -1.18 -0.74 -5.02
CA SER A 76 -0.23 -0.11 -4.10
C SER A 76 -0.60 -0.37 -2.65
N LEU A 77 0.41 -0.51 -1.80
CA LEU A 77 0.25 -0.67 -0.35
C LEU A 77 0.97 0.46 0.38
N LEU A 78 0.32 1.02 1.40
CA LEU A 78 0.94 2.02 2.28
C LEU A 78 1.64 1.39 3.47
N PHE A 79 2.85 1.89 3.75
CA PHE A 79 3.68 1.46 4.88
C PHE A 79 4.08 2.66 5.74
N ALA A 80 4.45 2.37 6.99
CA ALA A 80 4.91 3.39 7.94
C ALA A 80 6.22 4.10 7.52
N SER A 81 7.03 3.48 6.66
CA SER A 81 8.26 4.07 6.12
C SER A 81 8.72 3.36 4.85
N GLY A 82 9.66 3.96 4.12
CA GLY A 82 10.32 3.31 2.98
C GLY A 82 11.09 2.03 3.36
N MET A 83 11.66 1.97 4.57
CA MET A 83 12.30 0.75 5.08
C MET A 83 11.29 -0.38 5.31
N ALA A 84 10.10 -0.06 5.82
CA ALA A 84 9.03 -1.05 6.00
C ALA A 84 8.51 -1.55 4.65
N ALA A 85 8.34 -0.65 3.67
CA ALA A 85 7.92 -1.03 2.31
C ALA A 85 8.95 -1.94 1.64
N ALA A 86 10.22 -1.55 1.61
CA ALA A 86 11.28 -2.36 1.00
C ALA A 86 11.50 -3.68 1.77
N GLY A 87 11.46 -3.63 3.10
CA GLY A 87 11.61 -4.81 3.94
C GLY A 87 10.46 -5.81 3.77
N ALA A 88 9.23 -5.37 3.51
CA ALA A 88 8.10 -6.27 3.28
C ALA A 88 8.30 -7.13 2.02
N VAL A 89 8.85 -6.54 0.95
CA VAL A 89 9.19 -7.27 -0.28
C VAL A 89 10.20 -8.38 0.02
N ILE A 90 11.28 -8.07 0.74
CA ILE A 90 12.31 -9.06 1.08
C ILE A 90 11.78 -10.13 2.04
N GLN A 91 10.92 -9.75 3.00
CA GLN A 91 10.31 -10.70 3.95
C GLN A 91 9.26 -11.63 3.31
N SER A 92 8.77 -11.32 2.11
CA SER A 92 7.87 -12.23 1.37
C SER A 92 8.60 -13.40 0.70
N LEU A 93 9.94 -13.38 0.68
CA LEU A 93 10.76 -14.44 0.11
C LEU A 93 10.88 -15.64 1.05
N SER A 94 11.09 -16.80 0.46
CA SER A 94 11.28 -18.07 1.16
C SER A 94 12.76 -18.38 1.37
N PRO A 95 13.12 -19.14 2.42
CA PRO A 95 14.47 -19.68 2.55
C PRO A 95 14.86 -20.49 1.31
N GLY A 96 16.05 -20.19 0.76
CA GLY A 96 16.58 -20.75 -0.48
C GLY A 96 16.37 -19.87 -1.71
N ASP A 97 15.59 -18.80 -1.61
CA ASP A 97 15.42 -17.84 -2.70
C ASP A 97 16.72 -17.04 -2.96
N HIS A 98 16.83 -16.50 -4.17
CA HIS A 98 17.96 -15.68 -4.62
C HIS A 98 17.51 -14.28 -5.01
N VAL A 99 18.23 -13.26 -4.52
CA VAL A 99 17.96 -11.84 -4.80
C VAL A 99 19.21 -11.14 -5.31
N VAL A 100 19.06 -10.40 -6.41
CA VAL A 100 20.09 -9.52 -6.95
C VAL A 100 19.78 -8.08 -6.53
N ILE A 101 20.76 -7.39 -5.94
CA ILE A 101 20.64 -5.97 -5.56
C ILE A 101 21.72 -5.10 -6.20
N PRO A 102 21.46 -3.80 -6.42
CA PRO A 102 22.50 -2.88 -6.90
C PRO A 102 23.61 -2.66 -5.87
N LYS A 103 24.86 -2.58 -6.33
CA LYS A 103 26.02 -2.17 -5.50
C LYS A 103 25.85 -0.78 -4.87
N VAL A 104 25.17 0.12 -5.57
CA VAL A 104 24.93 1.50 -5.13
C VAL A 104 23.44 1.68 -4.88
N MET A 105 23.06 1.66 -3.60
CA MET A 105 21.69 1.84 -3.14
C MET A 105 21.69 2.46 -1.73
N TYR A 106 20.52 2.73 -1.17
CA TYR A 106 20.41 3.23 0.18
C TYR A 106 21.09 2.29 1.19
N TRP A 107 22.10 2.81 1.89
CA TRP A 107 22.99 2.01 2.73
C TRP A 107 22.24 1.28 3.86
N GLY A 108 21.24 1.92 4.47
CA GLY A 108 20.47 1.31 5.56
C GLY A 108 19.73 0.05 5.14
N LEU A 109 19.08 0.08 3.96
CA LEU A 109 18.42 -1.09 3.40
C LEU A 109 19.44 -2.17 3.04
N ARG A 110 20.55 -1.80 2.38
CA ARG A 110 21.61 -2.75 2.02
C ARG A 110 22.17 -3.48 3.24
N ASN A 111 22.51 -2.76 4.31
CA ASN A 111 23.07 -3.37 5.51
C ASN A 111 22.05 -4.31 6.17
N TRP A 112 20.79 -3.88 6.27
CA TRP A 112 19.72 -4.72 6.79
C TRP A 112 19.51 -6.00 5.96
N MET A 113 19.54 -5.92 4.63
CA MET A 113 19.39 -7.09 3.75
C MET A 113 20.54 -8.09 3.92
N VAL A 114 21.79 -7.63 4.07
CA VAL A 114 22.93 -8.52 4.32
C VAL A 114 22.73 -9.35 5.59
N GLU A 115 22.28 -8.71 6.67
CA GLU A 115 22.04 -9.40 7.94
C GLU A 115 20.81 -10.32 7.88
N PHE A 116 19.69 -9.82 7.33
CA PHE A 116 18.43 -10.56 7.25
C PHE A 116 18.54 -11.78 6.33
N CYS A 117 19.06 -11.61 5.10
CA CYS A 117 19.17 -12.70 4.13
C CYS A 117 20.10 -13.80 4.62
N ALA A 118 21.23 -13.44 5.26
CA ALA A 118 22.14 -14.42 5.85
C ALA A 118 21.46 -15.25 6.96
N HIS A 119 20.62 -14.61 7.78
CA HIS A 119 19.89 -15.30 8.85
C HIS A 119 18.74 -16.17 8.32
N TRP A 120 18.01 -15.67 7.32
CA TRP A 120 16.81 -16.33 6.75
C TRP A 120 17.14 -17.31 5.61
N ASN A 121 18.42 -17.55 5.34
CA ASN A 121 18.91 -18.42 4.27
C ASN A 121 18.41 -17.97 2.87
N ILE A 122 18.50 -16.68 2.56
CA ILE A 122 18.27 -16.11 1.22
C ILE A 122 19.65 -15.78 0.61
N GLU A 123 19.89 -16.21 -0.62
CA GLU A 123 21.12 -15.86 -1.35
C GLU A 123 21.04 -14.40 -1.83
N LEU A 124 22.09 -13.63 -1.57
CA LEU A 124 22.16 -12.20 -1.92
C LEU A 124 23.35 -11.90 -2.83
N GLU A 125 23.07 -11.57 -4.08
CA GLU A 125 24.06 -11.12 -5.08
C GLU A 125 24.09 -9.59 -5.17
N GLN A 126 25.29 -9.01 -5.28
CA GLN A 126 25.53 -7.56 -5.27
C GLN A 126 26.26 -7.07 -6.52
#